data_AF-A0A7S3EQT3-F1
#
_entry.id   AF-A0A7S3EQT3-F1
#
_cell.length_a   1.000
_cell.length_b   1.000
_cell.length_c   1.000
_cell.angle_alpha   90.00
_cell.angle_beta   90.00
_cell.angle_gamma   90.00
#
_symmetry.space_group_name_H-M   'P 1'
#
loop_
_entity.id
_entity.type
_entity.pdbx_description
1 polymer ?
#
loop_
_entity_poly.entity_id
_entity_poly.type
_entity_poly.pdbx_seq_one_letter_code
_entity_poly.pdbx_strand_id
1 'polypeptide(L)'
;AFSSMHVRRNDFQFKEMWLSAEQITANSAKVFEPKEQLYIATDERSDSKSAGRPNFDPDLLRVNDHSWFAPLSAVYRTRFLGDFAGELSDTLHSLLGCIEQLVCSRSRVFVGTYKSTFTSYIHRLRGYMRDVDQKQFLYTHARYPEDYTDDKGGVGLARKGPTWSAIGGGQPFWGREFLEAWEETEVSMW
;
A
#
# COMPACT_ATOMS: atom_id res chain seq x y z
N ALA A 1 10.57 7.08 12.54
CA ALA A 1 10.06 6.05 11.61
C ALA A 1 8.60 6.34 11.31
N PHE A 2 8.10 5.96 10.14
CA PHE A 2 6.69 6.10 9.76
C PHE A 2 6.20 4.80 9.10
N SER A 3 4.91 4.55 9.15
CA SER A 3 4.24 3.49 8.41
C SER A 3 3.51 4.07 7.21
N SER A 4 3.25 3.26 6.19
CA SER A 4 2.50 3.70 5.02
C SER A 4 1.39 2.74 4.62
N MET A 5 0.38 3.31 3.96
CA MET A 5 -0.73 2.57 3.39
C MET A 5 -0.99 3.05 1.97
N HIS A 6 -1.38 2.14 1.09
CA HIS A 6 -1.93 2.49 -0.21
C HIS A 6 -3.40 2.02 -0.33
N VAL A 7 -4.30 2.98 -0.55
CA VAL A 7 -5.75 2.77 -0.68
C VAL A 7 -6.21 3.19 -2.07
N ARG A 8 -6.59 2.20 -2.89
CA ARG A 8 -7.09 2.38 -4.26
C ARG A 8 -8.61 2.30 -4.28
N ARG A 9 -9.30 3.36 -4.73
CA ARG A 9 -10.77 3.44 -4.65
C ARG A 9 -11.50 3.93 -5.90
N ASN A 10 -10.92 4.79 -6.73
CA ASN A 10 -11.66 5.44 -7.82
C ASN A 10 -12.00 4.45 -8.97
N ASP A 11 -11.31 4.53 -10.11
CA ASP A 11 -11.51 3.60 -11.23
C ASP A 11 -10.79 2.26 -10.95
N PHE A 12 -11.30 1.53 -9.95
CA PHE A 12 -10.79 0.22 -9.57
C PHE A 12 -11.78 -0.86 -9.99
N GLN A 13 -11.32 -1.71 -10.92
CA GLN A 13 -12.16 -2.77 -11.50
C GLN A 13 -12.57 -3.87 -10.51
N PHE A 14 -11.85 -4.03 -9.39
CA PHE A 14 -12.10 -5.05 -8.38
C PHE A 14 -12.89 -4.47 -7.20
N LYS A 15 -14.19 -4.26 -7.42
CA LYS A 15 -15.10 -3.66 -6.42
C LYS A 15 -15.21 -4.47 -5.13
N GLU A 16 -14.92 -5.77 -5.18
CA GLU A 16 -14.88 -6.63 -4.00
C GLU A 16 -13.79 -6.23 -2.97
N MET A 17 -12.83 -5.39 -3.39
CA MET A 17 -11.78 -4.85 -2.53
C MET A 17 -12.13 -3.47 -1.94
N TRP A 18 -13.32 -2.93 -2.24
CA TRP A 18 -13.79 -1.68 -1.65
C TRP A 18 -14.29 -1.92 -0.23
N LEU A 19 -13.44 -1.61 0.74
CA LEU A 19 -13.77 -1.63 2.15
C LEU A 19 -14.03 -0.22 2.65
N SER A 20 -14.84 -0.10 3.70
CA SER A 20 -15.03 1.18 4.39
C SER A 20 -13.77 1.60 5.14
N ALA A 21 -13.60 2.89 5.42
CA ALA A 21 -12.46 3.37 6.17
C ALA A 21 -12.42 2.77 7.59
N GLU A 22 -13.57 2.52 8.21
CA GLU A 22 -13.70 1.85 9.51
C GLU A 22 -13.19 0.41 9.43
N GLN A 23 -13.57 -0.32 8.37
CA GLN A 23 -13.10 -1.69 8.15
C GLN A 23 -11.59 -1.73 7.95
N ILE A 24 -11.04 -0.83 7.11
CA ILE A 24 -9.58 -0.75 6.91
C ILE A 24 -8.87 -0.40 8.22
N THR A 25 -9.42 0.53 9.00
CA THR A 25 -8.86 0.91 10.32
C THR A 25 -8.83 -0.29 11.25
N ALA A 26 -9.93 -1.04 11.36
CA ALA A 26 -10.02 -2.22 12.21
C ALA A 26 -9.06 -3.34 11.76
N ASN A 27 -9.03 -3.63 10.46
CA ASN A 27 -8.18 -4.65 9.86
C ASN A 27 -6.69 -4.38 10.10
N SER A 28 -6.27 -3.13 9.94
CA SER A 28 -4.86 -2.72 10.05
C SER A 28 -4.42 -2.34 11.47
N ALA A 29 -5.32 -2.33 12.45
CA ALA A 29 -5.04 -1.86 13.82
C ALA A 29 -3.91 -2.61 14.52
N LYS A 30 -3.71 -3.91 14.22
CA LYS A 30 -2.64 -4.72 14.82
C LYS A 30 -1.30 -4.63 14.08
N VAL A 31 -1.28 -3.95 12.93
CA VAL A 31 -0.10 -3.82 12.06
C VAL A 31 0.68 -2.55 12.38
N PHE A 32 -0.03 -1.46 12.64
CA PHE A 32 0.57 -0.17 12.96
C PHE A 32 0.70 0.06 14.45
N GLU A 33 1.65 0.91 14.84
CA GLU A 33 1.77 1.32 16.23
C GLU A 33 0.76 2.43 16.55
N PRO A 34 0.16 2.45 17.75
CA PRO A 34 -0.76 3.51 18.14
C PRO A 34 -0.11 4.90 18.01
N LYS A 35 -0.85 5.86 17.42
CA LYS A 35 -0.39 7.26 17.21
C LYS A 35 0.85 7.42 16.32
N GLU A 36 1.27 6.37 15.60
CA GLU A 36 2.35 6.46 14.63
C GLU A 36 1.99 7.44 13.48
N GLN A 37 3.01 7.98 12.83
CA GLN A 37 2.84 8.73 11.59
C GLN A 37 2.51 7.76 10.45
N LEU A 38 1.36 7.97 9.81
CA LEU A 38 0.84 7.12 8.74
C LEU A 38 0.76 7.90 7.44
N TYR A 39 1.63 7.60 6.49
CA TYR A 39 1.54 8.15 5.14
C TYR A 39 0.52 7.35 4.32
N ILE A 40 -0.44 8.02 3.68
CA ILE A 40 -1.48 7.36 2.88
C ILE A 40 -1.36 7.81 1.41
N ALA A 41 -0.96 6.87 0.55
CA ALA A 41 -1.07 7.02 -0.89
C ALA A 41 -2.48 6.62 -1.33
N THR A 42 -3.17 7.49 -2.06
CA THR A 42 -4.55 7.20 -2.46
C THR A 42 -4.99 8.01 -3.67
N ASP A 43 -5.89 7.43 -4.45
CA ASP A 43 -6.64 8.11 -5.50
C ASP A 43 -8.07 8.47 -5.05
N GLU A 44 -8.39 8.31 -3.75
CA GLU A 44 -9.71 8.57 -3.21
C GLU A 44 -10.03 10.07 -3.19
N ARG A 45 -11.18 10.41 -3.77
CA ARG A 45 -11.68 11.77 -3.96
C ARG A 45 -12.86 12.01 -3.03
N SER A 46 -12.56 12.33 -1.76
CA SER A 46 -13.58 12.47 -0.72
C SER A 46 -14.02 13.90 -0.43
N ASP A 47 -13.56 14.88 -1.21
CA ASP A 47 -14.18 16.20 -1.17
C ASP A 47 -15.48 16.19 -2.00
N SER A 48 -16.54 16.83 -1.49
CA SER A 48 -17.80 17.00 -2.23
C SER A 48 -17.66 17.85 -3.50
N LYS A 49 -16.46 18.39 -3.77
CA LYS A 49 -16.10 19.26 -4.90
C LYS A 49 -15.52 18.51 -6.10
N SER A 50 -15.12 17.25 -5.93
CA SER A 50 -14.57 16.37 -6.97
C SER A 50 -15.61 15.43 -7.58
N ALA A 51 -16.82 15.39 -7.03
CA ALA A 51 -17.98 14.75 -7.65
C ALA A 51 -18.24 15.37 -9.04
N GLY A 52 -17.99 14.59 -10.10
CA GLY A 52 -18.23 15.00 -11.49
C GLY A 52 -17.03 15.63 -12.24
N ARG A 53 -15.84 15.72 -11.63
CA ARG A 53 -14.62 16.16 -12.35
C ARG A 53 -13.98 15.02 -13.14
N PRO A 54 -13.47 15.27 -14.37
CA PRO A 54 -12.83 14.25 -15.20
C PRO A 54 -11.59 13.64 -14.50
N ASN A 55 -11.28 12.39 -14.81
CA ASN A 55 -10.18 11.63 -14.16
C ASN A 55 -8.79 12.27 -14.29
N PHE A 56 -8.61 13.25 -15.19
CA PHE A 56 -7.33 13.88 -15.56
C PHE A 56 -7.27 15.40 -15.30
N ASP A 57 -8.04 15.94 -14.35
CA ASP A 57 -7.82 17.34 -13.97
C ASP A 57 -6.50 17.44 -13.16
N PRO A 58 -5.48 18.18 -13.64
CA PRO A 58 -4.17 18.30 -12.99
C PRO A 58 -4.24 18.97 -11.61
N ASP A 59 -5.32 19.71 -11.31
CA ASP A 59 -5.58 20.25 -9.97
C ASP A 59 -6.15 19.17 -9.00
N LEU A 60 -6.46 17.96 -9.49
CA LEU A 60 -7.02 16.84 -8.70
C LEU A 60 -5.99 16.02 -7.91
N LEU A 61 -4.72 16.40 -7.95
CA LEU A 61 -3.74 15.92 -6.97
C LEU A 61 -3.97 16.52 -5.57
N ARG A 62 -4.98 17.39 -5.43
CA ARG A 62 -5.33 18.09 -4.19
C ARG A 62 -6.78 17.82 -3.83
N VAL A 63 -7.07 16.59 -3.40
CA VAL A 63 -8.18 16.39 -2.47
C VAL A 63 -7.75 17.06 -1.17
N ASN A 64 -8.12 18.32 -0.97
CA ASN A 64 -7.70 19.05 0.23
C ASN A 64 -8.39 18.51 1.50
N ASP A 65 -9.49 17.79 1.33
CA ASP A 65 -10.25 17.19 2.41
C ASP A 65 -10.27 15.67 2.27
N HIS A 66 -9.35 15.01 2.96
CA HIS A 66 -9.27 13.55 3.06
C HIS A 66 -10.26 13.00 4.10
N SER A 67 -11.48 13.54 4.15
CA SER A 67 -12.50 13.25 5.16
C SER A 67 -12.91 11.77 5.21
N TRP A 68 -12.83 11.05 4.09
CA TRP A 68 -13.07 9.61 4.09
C TRP A 68 -12.11 8.84 5.00
N PHE A 69 -10.89 9.35 5.20
CA PHE A 69 -9.91 8.77 6.09
C PHE A 69 -10.09 9.19 7.56
N ALA A 70 -11.18 9.86 7.93
CA ALA A 70 -11.43 10.29 9.31
C ALA A 70 -11.28 9.16 10.36
N PRO A 71 -11.75 7.91 10.12
CA PRO A 71 -11.51 6.81 11.06
C PRO A 71 -10.02 6.51 11.29
N LEU A 72 -9.19 6.55 10.24
CA LEU A 72 -7.74 6.37 10.35
C LEU A 72 -7.08 7.57 11.03
N SER A 73 -7.48 8.79 10.67
CA SER A 73 -6.98 10.04 11.25
C SER A 73 -7.33 10.22 12.73
N ALA A 74 -8.37 9.54 13.22
CA ALA A 74 -8.71 9.51 14.64
C ALA A 74 -7.71 8.68 15.48
N VAL A 75 -7.01 7.73 14.86
CA VAL A 75 -6.08 6.79 15.54
C VAL A 75 -4.61 7.13 15.26
N TYR A 76 -4.31 7.59 14.05
CA TYR A 76 -2.95 7.82 13.56
C TYR A 76 -2.74 9.28 13.13
N ARG A 77 -1.46 9.72 13.10
CA ARG A 77 -1.11 11.01 12.53
C ARG A 77 -0.96 10.86 11.02
N THR A 78 -2.07 11.02 10.32
CA THR A 78 -2.14 10.83 8.87
C THR A 78 -1.43 11.94 8.11
N ARG A 79 -0.77 11.57 7.01
CA ARG A 79 -0.13 12.47 6.05
C ARG A 79 -0.41 12.00 4.62
N PHE A 80 -0.54 12.95 3.71
CA PHE A 80 -0.84 12.71 2.30
C PHE A 80 0.14 13.49 1.42
N LEU A 81 0.20 13.16 0.12
CA LEU A 81 1.04 13.88 -0.82
C LEU A 81 0.77 15.39 -0.83
N GLY A 82 -0.50 15.79 -0.70
CA GLY A 82 -0.93 17.19 -0.67
C GLY A 82 -0.34 18.00 0.49
N ASP A 83 0.02 17.36 1.60
CA ASP A 83 0.66 18.03 2.75
C ASP A 83 2.08 18.54 2.42
N PHE A 84 2.67 18.04 1.32
CA PHE A 84 4.02 18.38 0.86
C PHE A 84 3.99 19.15 -0.47
N ALA A 85 2.85 19.74 -0.83
CA ALA A 85 2.68 20.41 -2.12
C ALA A 85 3.62 21.62 -2.30
N GLY A 86 4.09 22.25 -1.22
CA GLY A 86 5.04 23.35 -1.28
C GLY A 86 6.45 22.90 -1.70
N GLU A 87 6.84 21.70 -1.28
CA GLU A 87 8.12 21.05 -1.59
C GLU A 87 8.12 20.43 -2.99
N LEU A 88 6.94 20.20 -3.54
CA LEU A 88 6.73 19.55 -4.84
C LEU A 88 6.39 20.53 -5.97
N SER A 89 6.49 21.85 -5.74
CA SER A 89 5.98 22.89 -6.66
C SER A 89 6.51 22.79 -8.10
N ASP A 90 7.76 22.35 -8.26
CA ASP A 90 8.42 22.24 -9.56
C ASP A 90 8.47 20.80 -10.09
N THR A 91 7.86 19.86 -9.36
CA THR A 91 7.87 18.45 -9.73
C THR A 91 6.91 18.20 -10.88
N LEU A 92 7.37 17.45 -11.88
CA LEU A 92 6.50 16.98 -12.96
C LEU A 92 5.36 16.14 -12.39
N HIS A 93 4.13 16.50 -12.70
CA HIS A 93 2.91 15.83 -12.23
C HIS A 93 2.94 14.32 -12.52
N SER A 94 3.54 13.92 -13.65
CA SER A 94 3.72 12.52 -14.05
C SER A 94 4.63 11.71 -13.12
N LEU A 95 5.49 12.35 -12.32
CA LEU A 95 6.40 11.70 -11.38
C LEU A 95 5.79 11.51 -9.99
N LEU A 96 4.67 12.16 -9.68
CA LEU A 96 4.09 12.13 -8.33
C LEU A 96 3.72 10.70 -7.90
N GLY A 97 3.14 9.90 -8.80
CA GLY A 97 2.89 8.49 -8.54
C GLY A 97 4.16 7.69 -8.25
N CYS A 98 5.26 7.98 -8.96
CA CYS A 98 6.57 7.34 -8.69
C CYS A 98 7.15 7.77 -7.34
N ILE A 99 6.99 9.04 -6.96
CA ILE A 99 7.42 9.56 -5.66
C ILE A 99 6.65 8.87 -4.54
N GLU A 100 5.33 8.75 -4.66
CA GLU A 100 4.52 8.05 -3.67
C GLU A 100 4.92 6.57 -3.52
N GLN A 101 5.24 5.89 -4.63
CA GLN A 101 5.75 4.52 -4.58
C GLN A 101 7.08 4.44 -3.82
N LEU A 102 7.99 5.39 -4.08
CA LEU A 102 9.29 5.46 -3.39
C LEU A 102 9.10 5.74 -1.90
N VAL A 103 8.30 6.75 -1.53
CA VAL A 103 7.99 7.07 -0.13
C VAL A 103 7.39 5.85 0.58
N CYS A 104 6.40 5.20 -0.01
CA CYS A 104 5.79 4.02 0.58
C CYS A 104 6.76 2.84 0.72
N SER A 105 7.71 2.69 -0.22
CA SER A 105 8.71 1.62 -0.14
C SER A 105 9.72 1.80 1.01
N ARG A 106 9.88 3.02 1.54
CA ARG A 106 10.81 3.34 2.63
C ARG A 106 10.20 3.30 4.03
N SER A 107 8.89 3.04 4.14
CA SER A 107 8.21 2.98 5.44
C SER A 107 8.62 1.76 6.24
N ARG A 108 8.45 1.83 7.57
CA ARG A 108 8.66 0.73 8.50
C ARG A 108 7.77 -0.45 8.15
N VAL A 109 6.47 -0.19 8.00
CA VAL A 109 5.46 -1.17 7.58
C VAL A 109 4.64 -0.60 6.43
N PHE A 110 4.37 -1.41 5.41
CA PHE A 110 3.53 -1.04 4.29
C PHE A 110 2.31 -1.96 4.16
N VAL A 111 1.11 -1.37 4.08
CA VAL A 111 -0.15 -2.08 3.82
C VAL A 111 -0.77 -1.58 2.51
N GLY A 112 -0.95 -2.46 1.53
CA GLY A 112 -1.45 -2.08 0.21
C GLY A 112 -2.89 -2.50 -0.09
N THR A 113 -3.43 -2.04 -1.22
CA THR A 113 -4.69 -2.58 -1.76
C THR A 113 -4.40 -3.79 -2.64
N TYR A 114 -5.08 -4.92 -2.37
CA TYR A 114 -4.90 -6.15 -3.14
C TYR A 114 -5.37 -6.00 -4.58
N LYS A 115 -4.68 -6.68 -5.52
CA LYS A 115 -4.84 -6.55 -6.99
C LYS A 115 -4.52 -5.18 -7.60
N SER A 116 -3.99 -4.23 -6.83
CA SER A 116 -3.50 -2.96 -7.39
C SER A 116 -2.08 -3.11 -7.93
N THR A 117 -1.85 -2.74 -9.19
CA THR A 117 -0.50 -2.67 -9.78
C THR A 117 0.39 -1.68 -9.05
N PHE A 118 -0.17 -0.58 -8.55
CA PHE A 118 0.56 0.43 -7.77
C PHE A 118 1.10 -0.17 -6.45
N THR A 119 0.26 -0.91 -5.73
CA THR A 119 0.67 -1.68 -4.54
C THR A 119 1.79 -2.67 -4.89
N SER A 120 1.65 -3.43 -5.98
CA SER A 120 2.64 -4.43 -6.37
C SER A 120 4.02 -3.83 -6.68
N TYR A 121 4.06 -2.66 -7.31
CA TYR A 121 5.32 -1.93 -7.53
C TYR A 121 5.99 -1.51 -6.23
N ILE A 122 5.22 -1.10 -5.22
CA ILE A 122 5.78 -0.76 -3.90
C ILE A 122 6.40 -2.00 -3.25
N HIS A 123 5.69 -3.13 -3.25
CA HIS A 123 6.25 -4.38 -2.71
C HIS A 123 7.50 -4.83 -3.48
N ARG A 124 7.54 -4.66 -4.80
CA ARG A 124 8.74 -4.90 -5.62
C ARG A 124 9.91 -4.05 -5.14
N LEU A 125 9.72 -2.74 -4.99
CA LEU A 125 10.77 -1.84 -4.50
C LEU A 125 11.27 -2.28 -3.11
N ARG A 126 10.36 -2.61 -2.19
CA ARG A 126 10.70 -3.10 -0.85
C ARG A 126 11.49 -4.41 -0.88
N GLY A 127 11.14 -5.33 -1.78
CA GLY A 127 11.82 -6.62 -1.94
C GLY A 127 13.32 -6.45 -2.24
N TYR A 128 13.63 -5.55 -3.18
CA TYR A 128 15.01 -5.24 -3.60
C TYR A 128 15.80 -4.38 -2.61
N MET A 129 15.14 -3.71 -1.66
CA MET A 129 15.83 -2.90 -0.65
C MET A 129 16.41 -3.80 0.45
N ARG A 130 17.73 -3.76 0.60
CA ARG A 130 18.46 -4.58 1.59
C ARG A 130 18.25 -4.09 3.02
N ASP A 131 17.99 -2.80 3.18
CA ASP A 131 17.82 -2.12 4.47
C ASP A 131 16.35 -2.02 4.91
N VAL A 132 15.42 -2.65 4.18
CA VAL A 132 14.01 -2.75 4.54
C VAL A 132 13.74 -4.11 5.15
N ASP A 133 13.46 -4.13 6.46
CA ASP A 133 13.19 -5.36 7.21
C ASP A 133 11.81 -5.96 6.85
N GLN A 134 10.77 -5.13 6.77
CA GLN A 134 9.41 -5.59 6.52
C GLN A 134 9.16 -5.81 5.01
N LYS A 135 9.38 -7.04 4.54
CA LYS A 135 9.17 -7.45 3.13
C LYS A 135 7.86 -8.18 2.85
N GLN A 136 7.04 -8.37 3.88
CA GLN A 136 5.84 -9.20 3.78
C GLN A 136 4.71 -8.46 3.06
N PHE A 137 3.86 -9.20 2.37
CA PHE A 137 2.72 -8.64 1.66
C PHE A 137 1.53 -8.44 2.60
N LEU A 138 1.34 -7.19 3.04
CA LEU A 138 0.21 -6.79 3.86
C LEU A 138 -0.83 -6.04 3.03
N TYR A 139 -2.11 -6.34 3.24
CA TYR A 139 -3.21 -5.79 2.48
C TYR A 139 -4.34 -5.27 3.37
N THR A 140 -5.02 -4.23 2.90
CA THR A 140 -6.14 -3.58 3.61
C THR A 140 -7.33 -4.50 3.90
N HIS A 141 -7.51 -5.55 3.08
CA HIS A 141 -8.64 -6.49 3.21
C HIS A 141 -8.42 -7.64 4.19
N ALA A 142 -7.17 -7.88 4.60
CA ALA A 142 -6.85 -8.94 5.54
C ALA A 142 -7.00 -8.44 6.98
N ARG A 143 -7.58 -9.25 7.86
CA ARG A 143 -7.54 -9.07 9.31
C ARG A 143 -6.28 -9.73 9.86
N TYR A 144 -5.55 -9.01 10.69
CA TYR A 144 -4.30 -9.50 11.24
C TYR A 144 -4.46 -9.89 12.71
N PRO A 145 -3.96 -11.07 13.14
CA PRO A 145 -3.27 -12.10 12.35
C PRO A 145 -4.21 -13.15 11.72
N GLU A 146 -5.54 -13.01 11.83
CA GLU A 146 -6.50 -14.09 11.54
C GLU A 146 -6.53 -14.54 10.07
N ASP A 147 -6.45 -13.61 9.14
CA ASP A 147 -6.47 -13.88 7.70
C ASP A 147 -5.05 -14.07 7.13
N TYR A 148 -4.07 -14.28 8.02
CA TYR A 148 -2.66 -14.21 7.71
C TYR A 148 -1.89 -15.41 8.30
N THR A 149 -1.37 -16.26 7.42
CA THR A 149 -0.67 -17.49 7.79
C THR A 149 0.80 -17.45 7.42
N ASP A 150 1.65 -17.79 8.39
CA ASP A 150 3.09 -17.96 8.18
C ASP A 150 3.49 -19.33 7.65
N ASP A 151 4.69 -19.38 7.10
CA ASP A 151 5.30 -20.53 6.43
C ASP A 151 5.55 -21.72 7.39
N LYS A 152 5.33 -21.54 8.69
CA LYS A 152 5.57 -22.52 9.75
C LYS A 152 4.27 -22.91 10.49
N GLY A 153 3.10 -22.47 10.02
CA GLY A 153 1.83 -22.73 10.71
C GLY A 153 1.70 -21.98 12.04
N GLY A 154 2.54 -20.97 12.26
CA GLY A 154 2.47 -20.02 13.35
C GLY A 154 1.57 -18.83 13.00
N VAL A 155 1.00 -18.24 14.05
CA VAL A 155 0.24 -16.99 13.98
C VAL A 155 1.27 -15.84 13.99
N GLY A 156 2.07 -15.75 12.94
CA GLY A 156 3.15 -14.77 12.78
C GLY A 156 2.90 -13.86 11.58
N LEU A 157 3.34 -12.60 11.66
CA LEU A 157 3.15 -11.56 10.63
C LEU A 157 4.00 -11.75 9.34
N ALA A 158 4.47 -12.96 8.95
CA ALA A 158 4.86 -13.27 7.56
C ALA A 158 3.85 -14.13 6.75
N ARG A 159 3.39 -13.72 5.55
CA ARG A 159 2.63 -14.51 4.57
C ARG A 159 3.59 -14.57 3.42
N LYS A 160 3.93 -15.79 3.00
CA LYS A 160 4.51 -16.03 1.69
C LYS A 160 3.82 -15.12 0.70
N GLY A 161 4.60 -14.24 0.08
CA GLY A 161 4.16 -13.65 -1.17
C GLY A 161 3.69 -14.76 -2.10
N PRO A 162 2.88 -14.45 -3.12
CA PRO A 162 2.64 -15.39 -4.20
C PRO A 162 3.97 -16.06 -4.59
N THR A 163 4.15 -17.36 -4.30
CA THR A 163 5.34 -18.12 -4.75
C THR A 163 5.07 -18.63 -6.15
N TRP A 164 6.09 -18.76 -6.98
CA TRP A 164 5.90 -19.25 -8.36
C TRP A 164 5.14 -20.59 -8.38
N SER A 165 5.47 -21.46 -7.43
CA SER A 165 4.90 -22.80 -7.25
C SER A 165 3.45 -22.80 -6.75
N ALA A 166 3.05 -21.86 -5.90
CA ALA A 166 1.71 -21.86 -5.28
C ALA A 166 0.61 -21.39 -6.23
N ILE A 167 0.96 -20.73 -7.35
CA ILE A 167 -0.01 -20.07 -8.23
C ILE A 167 -0.16 -20.75 -9.59
N GLY A 168 0.40 -21.95 -9.74
CA GLY A 168 0.15 -22.83 -10.89
C GLY A 168 0.36 -22.17 -12.25
N GLY A 169 1.37 -21.29 -12.37
CA GLY A 169 1.70 -20.58 -13.61
C GLY A 169 0.60 -19.66 -14.16
N GLY A 170 -0.49 -19.41 -13.42
CA GLY A 170 -1.72 -18.83 -13.96
C GLY A 170 -2.22 -17.57 -13.28
N GLN A 171 -1.74 -17.22 -12.08
CA GLN A 171 -2.08 -15.94 -11.45
C GLN A 171 -0.83 -15.22 -10.89
N PRO A 172 -0.71 -13.89 -10.95
CA PRO A 172 -1.50 -12.95 -11.76
C PRO A 172 -0.64 -11.90 -12.48
N PHE A 173 -1.16 -11.37 -13.60
CA PHE A 173 -0.71 -10.12 -14.22
C PHE A 173 -0.59 -8.91 -13.25
N TRP A 174 -1.18 -9.04 -12.05
CA TRP A 174 -1.21 -8.06 -10.96
C TRP A 174 -0.10 -8.26 -9.93
N GLY A 175 0.32 -9.50 -9.65
CA GLY A 175 1.37 -9.79 -8.67
C GLY A 175 2.72 -9.36 -9.20
N ARG A 176 2.97 -9.61 -10.49
CA ARG A 176 4.19 -9.34 -11.30
C ARG A 176 5.53 -9.72 -10.65
N GLU A 177 5.54 -10.17 -9.39
CA GLU A 177 6.70 -10.48 -8.61
C GLU A 177 6.45 -11.52 -7.53
N PHE A 178 7.53 -12.22 -7.24
CA PHE A 178 7.60 -13.37 -6.36
C PHE A 178 8.63 -13.06 -5.28
N LEU A 179 8.38 -13.53 -4.05
CA LEU A 179 9.30 -13.32 -2.94
C LEU A 179 10.71 -13.86 -3.29
N GLU A 180 10.71 -14.97 -4.03
CA GLU A 180 11.88 -15.69 -4.55
C GLU A 180 12.76 -14.85 -5.48
N ALA A 181 12.23 -13.76 -6.06
CA ALA A 181 13.03 -12.89 -6.91
C ALA A 181 14.00 -12.01 -6.09
N TRP A 182 13.76 -11.84 -4.79
CA TRP A 182 14.53 -10.97 -3.89
C TRP A 182 15.10 -11.67 -2.67
N GLU A 183 14.57 -12.83 -2.31
CA GLU A 183 15.24 -13.71 -1.36
C GLU A 183 16.47 -14.26 -2.05
N GLU A 184 17.65 -13.93 -1.52
CA GLU A 184 18.88 -14.63 -1.86
C GLU A 184 18.65 -16.09 -1.45
N THR A 185 18.23 -16.92 -2.40
CA THR A 185 18.48 -18.35 -2.29
C THR A 185 20.00 -18.44 -2.24
N GLU A 186 20.53 -19.05 -1.18
CA GLU A 186 21.89 -19.59 -1.23
C GLU A 186 21.89 -20.63 -2.36
N VAL A 187 22.06 -20.17 -3.59
CA VAL A 187 22.50 -21.00 -4.68
C VAL A 187 23.92 -21.32 -4.28
N SER A 188 24.11 -22.51 -3.69
CA SER A 188 25.41 -23.12 -3.53
C SER A 188 26.07 -23.10 -4.91
N MET A 189 26.88 -22.08 -5.15
CA MET A 189 27.73 -22.02 -6.32
C MET A 189 28.83 -23.05 -6.07
N TRP A 190 28.65 -24.19 -6.76
CA TRP A 190 29.55 -25.33 -6.92
C TRP A 190 29.53 -26.37 -5.78
#